data_AF-A0A151N7E6-F1
#
_entry.id   AF-A0A151N7E6-F1
#
_cell.length_a   1.000
_cell.length_b   1.000
_cell.length_c   1.000
_cell.angle_alpha   90.00
_cell.angle_beta   90.00
_cell.angle_gamma   90.00
#
_symmetry.space_group_name_H-M   'P 1'
#
loop_
_entity.id
_entity.type
_entity.pdbx_description
1 polymer ?
#
loop_
_entity_poly.entity_id
_entity_poly.type
_entity_poly.pdbx_seq_one_letter_code
_entity_poly.pdbx_strand_id
1 'polypeptide(L)'
;MSTENAPEYASFFAVMGASAAMVFSALGAAYGTAKSGTGIAAMSVMRPELIMKSIIPVVMAGIIAIYGLVVAVLIANALSSTITLYKSFLQLGAGLSVGLSGLAAGFAIGIVGDAGVRGTAQQPRLFVGMILILIFAEVLGLYGLIVALILSTNVGRAEAAGASGPAAGEVWSLRAPTMPSNKSVSDAPIFQFTNCRILRNSQLQREDLWVREGKILNPEKLFFDEKGFADIQLDCKDSIIAPGFIDVQINGGFGVDFSLATDDFKSGINLVSQKILSHGVTSFCPTLVTSPPSVYHKVVPQISVRNGGAHGAGVLGAHLEGPFISREKKGAHPEHCLRTFESGAFQDLLATYGALDCIRIVTLAPEMKRSGEVIEELTKRGICVSLGHSVANLSQAEEAVQHGATFITHLFNAMLPFHHRDPGIVGLLTSDKIPTGRRVFYGMISDGIHTNPAALRIAHRAHPKGMVLVTDAIAGMGLAPGRHTLGQQVIEIDGLNTYIAGTKTLSGSVATMDTCVRHFLEATGCTVETALEAASLHPAQLLGIEHKKGTLDYDSDADFLMLDNSLHVQATYIAASSTFFKPPENNA
;
A
#
# COMPACT_ATOMS: atom_id res chain seq x y z
N MET A 1 41.87 15.67 -44.61
CA MET A 1 41.59 15.64 -43.16
C MET A 1 42.50 16.67 -42.53
N SER A 2 41.95 17.76 -42.01
CA SER A 2 42.72 18.81 -41.36
C SER A 2 43.45 18.24 -40.14
N THR A 3 44.71 18.62 -39.98
CA THR A 3 45.62 18.30 -38.86
C THR A 3 45.13 18.82 -37.50
N GLU A 4 43.95 19.44 -37.43
CA GLU A 4 43.41 20.04 -36.21
C GLU A 4 42.78 19.02 -35.22
N ASN A 5 42.26 17.88 -35.70
CA ASN A 5 41.53 16.94 -34.82
C ASN A 5 42.36 15.76 -34.27
N ALA A 6 43.59 15.57 -34.76
CA ALA A 6 44.51 14.51 -34.34
C ALA A 6 45.95 15.04 -34.23
N PRO A 7 46.23 15.92 -33.26
CA PRO A 7 47.59 16.41 -33.02
C PRO A 7 48.50 15.26 -32.57
N GLU A 8 49.81 15.35 -32.85
CA GLU A 8 50.79 14.28 -32.51
C GLU A 8 50.81 13.93 -31.03
N TYR A 9 50.47 14.89 -30.16
CA TYR A 9 50.40 14.69 -28.70
C TYR A 9 49.08 14.04 -28.23
N ALA A 10 48.11 13.75 -29.11
CA ALA A 10 46.84 13.14 -28.69
C ALA A 10 47.08 11.78 -28.01
N SER A 11 47.92 10.93 -28.60
CA SER A 11 48.29 9.61 -28.05
C SER A 11 48.89 9.69 -26.63
N PHE A 12 49.52 10.81 -26.25
CA PHE A 12 50.08 11.00 -24.92
C PHE A 12 49.00 10.94 -23.83
N PHE A 13 47.84 11.58 -24.04
CA PHE A 13 46.75 11.59 -23.05
C PHE A 13 46.12 10.21 -22.88
N ALA A 14 45.99 9.45 -23.97
CA ALA A 14 45.54 8.06 -23.92
C ALA A 14 46.51 7.17 -23.13
N VAL A 15 47.81 7.26 -23.39
CA VAL A 15 48.86 6.51 -22.66
C VAL A 15 48.91 6.91 -21.19
N MET A 16 48.71 8.19 -20.86
CA MET A 16 48.56 8.64 -19.48
C MET A 16 47.32 8.03 -18.81
N GLY A 17 46.22 7.86 -19.53
CA GLY A 17 45.03 7.14 -19.04
C GLY A 17 45.33 5.69 -18.68
N ALA A 18 45.96 4.94 -19.59
CA ALA A 18 46.38 3.56 -19.32
C ALA A 18 47.35 3.47 -18.11
N SER A 19 48.28 4.41 -18.03
CA SER A 19 49.25 4.50 -16.93
C SER A 19 48.55 4.82 -15.60
N ALA A 20 47.61 5.77 -15.59
CA ALA A 20 46.85 6.14 -14.40
C ALA A 20 45.97 4.99 -13.89
N ALA A 21 45.32 4.25 -14.81
CA ALA A 21 44.53 3.06 -14.48
C ALA A 21 45.39 2.04 -13.72
N MET A 22 46.59 1.74 -14.23
CA MET A 22 47.51 0.78 -13.61
C MET A 22 48.10 1.28 -12.31
N VAL A 23 48.70 2.49 -12.31
CA VAL A 23 49.48 2.99 -11.17
C VAL A 23 48.59 3.15 -9.94
N PHE A 24 47.42 3.79 -10.07
CA PHE A 24 46.59 4.06 -8.90
C PHE A 24 45.87 2.81 -8.38
N SER A 25 45.40 1.92 -9.26
CA SER A 25 44.80 0.65 -8.83
C SER A 25 45.83 -0.28 -8.19
N ALA A 26 47.05 -0.35 -8.73
CA ALA A 26 48.14 -1.13 -8.14
C ALA A 26 48.60 -0.57 -6.80
N LEU A 27 48.65 0.76 -6.65
CA LEU A 27 48.92 1.40 -5.35
C LEU A 27 47.84 1.07 -4.31
N GLY A 28 46.56 1.11 -4.69
CA GLY A 28 45.44 0.69 -3.85
C GLY A 28 45.57 -0.77 -3.41
N ALA A 29 45.77 -1.68 -4.37
CA ALA A 29 45.93 -3.10 -4.12
C ALA A 29 47.15 -3.40 -3.23
N ALA A 30 48.28 -2.74 -3.48
CA ALA A 30 49.50 -2.89 -2.69
C ALA A 30 49.29 -2.42 -1.25
N TYR A 31 48.67 -1.25 -1.04
CA TYR A 31 48.35 -0.76 0.29
C TYR A 31 47.37 -1.69 1.02
N GLY A 32 46.28 -2.08 0.35
CA GLY A 32 45.26 -2.98 0.90
C GLY A 32 45.85 -4.31 1.34
N THR A 33 46.75 -4.87 0.52
CA THR A 33 47.50 -6.10 0.81
C THR A 33 48.45 -5.91 1.99
N ALA A 34 49.27 -4.85 1.97
CA ALA A 34 50.26 -4.60 3.01
C ALA A 34 49.62 -4.39 4.38
N LYS A 35 48.54 -3.59 4.45
CA LYS A 35 47.82 -3.31 5.71
C LYS A 35 47.01 -4.50 6.20
N SER A 36 46.31 -5.21 5.31
CA SER A 36 45.59 -6.43 5.73
C SER A 36 46.56 -7.52 6.20
N GLY A 37 47.74 -7.60 5.58
CA GLY A 37 48.81 -8.52 5.95
C GLY A 37 49.29 -8.36 7.40
N THR A 38 49.33 -7.13 7.94
CA THR A 38 49.67 -6.92 9.35
C THR A 38 48.61 -7.49 10.30
N GLY A 39 47.33 -7.44 9.91
CA GLY A 39 46.24 -8.08 10.65
C GLY A 39 46.36 -9.60 10.63
N ILE A 40 46.69 -10.18 9.47
CA ILE A 40 46.88 -11.63 9.33
C ILE A 40 48.08 -12.13 10.15
N ALA A 41 49.19 -11.39 10.17
CA ALA A 41 50.35 -11.73 11.00
C ALA A 41 50.02 -11.69 12.51
N ALA A 42 49.12 -10.79 12.94
CA ALA A 42 48.62 -10.82 14.31
C ALA A 42 47.70 -12.03 14.57
N MET A 43 46.81 -12.35 13.62
CA MET A 43 45.96 -13.55 13.69
C MET A 43 46.77 -14.83 13.79
N SER A 44 47.88 -14.96 13.04
CA SER A 44 48.70 -16.18 13.04
C SER A 44 49.37 -16.45 14.39
N VAL A 45 49.57 -15.42 15.22
CA VAL A 45 50.08 -15.57 16.59
C VAL A 45 48.92 -15.83 17.57
N MET A 46 47.79 -15.15 17.42
CA MET A 46 46.67 -15.23 18.36
C MET A 46 45.81 -16.50 18.18
N ARG A 47 45.49 -16.86 16.93
CA ARG A 47 44.65 -18.01 16.53
C ARG A 47 45.10 -18.57 15.18
N PRO A 48 46.17 -19.41 15.16
CA PRO A 48 46.72 -20.00 13.94
C PRO A 48 45.68 -20.77 13.10
N GLU A 49 44.66 -21.34 13.75
CA GLU A 49 43.59 -22.11 13.11
C GLU A 49 42.68 -21.27 12.19
N LEU A 50 42.68 -19.94 12.33
CA LEU A 50 41.82 -19.02 11.56
C LEU A 50 42.53 -18.33 10.40
N ILE A 51 43.83 -18.57 10.19
CA ILE A 51 44.65 -17.89 9.16
C ILE A 51 44.01 -17.96 7.77
N MET A 52 43.53 -19.14 7.36
CA MET A 52 42.93 -19.33 6.02
C MET A 52 41.69 -18.46 5.80
N LYS A 53 40.91 -18.18 6.85
CA LYS A 53 39.75 -17.29 6.76
C LYS A 53 40.15 -15.82 6.71
N SER A 54 41.31 -15.48 7.27
CA SER A 54 41.80 -14.10 7.34
C SER A 54 42.49 -13.62 6.05
N ILE A 55 42.68 -14.49 5.05
CA ILE A 55 43.29 -14.14 3.75
C ILE A 55 42.34 -13.31 2.86
N ILE A 56 41.03 -13.35 3.11
CA ILE A 56 39.99 -12.72 2.26
C ILE A 56 40.27 -11.24 1.93
N PRO A 57 40.64 -10.34 2.88
CA PRO A 57 40.90 -8.94 2.56
C PRO A 57 42.08 -8.74 1.60
N VAL A 58 43.10 -9.62 1.65
CA VAL A 58 44.24 -9.58 0.74
C VAL A 58 43.83 -9.98 -0.68
N VAL A 59 42.98 -11.00 -0.80
CA VAL A 59 42.44 -11.42 -2.11
C VAL A 59 41.61 -10.30 -2.73
N MET A 60 40.72 -9.68 -1.95
CA MET A 60 39.89 -8.57 -2.41
C MET A 60 40.71 -7.33 -2.79
N ALA A 61 41.76 -7.01 -2.03
CA ALA A 61 42.70 -5.96 -2.40
C ALA A 61 43.40 -6.26 -3.74
N GLY A 62 43.79 -7.52 -3.98
CA GLY A 62 44.43 -7.94 -5.23
C GLY A 62 43.54 -7.80 -6.46
N ILE A 63 42.23 -8.02 -6.32
CA ILE A 63 41.25 -7.90 -7.42
C ILE A 63 41.21 -6.47 -7.98
N ILE A 64 41.42 -5.45 -7.15
CA ILE A 64 41.42 -4.05 -7.59
C ILE A 64 42.46 -3.77 -8.68
N ALA A 65 43.65 -4.37 -8.60
CA ALA A 65 44.67 -4.21 -9.64
C ALA A 65 44.24 -4.81 -10.98
N ILE A 66 43.38 -5.85 -10.95
CA ILE A 66 42.83 -6.45 -12.17
C ILE A 66 41.90 -5.46 -12.88
N TYR A 67 41.14 -4.65 -12.15
CA TYR A 67 40.28 -3.62 -12.76
C TYR A 67 41.09 -2.60 -13.55
N GLY A 68 42.18 -2.10 -12.96
CA GLY A 68 43.11 -1.21 -13.65
C GLY A 68 43.77 -1.87 -14.85
N LEU A 69 44.15 -3.14 -14.73
CA LEU A 69 44.72 -3.94 -15.83
C LEU A 69 43.77 -4.07 -17.01
N VAL A 70 42.52 -4.43 -16.76
CA VAL A 70 41.51 -4.56 -17.82
C VAL A 70 41.36 -3.24 -18.58
N VAL A 71 41.22 -2.11 -17.87
CA VAL A 71 41.07 -0.80 -18.52
C VAL A 71 42.34 -0.36 -19.23
N ALA A 72 43.52 -0.59 -18.66
CA ALA A 72 44.79 -0.25 -19.30
C ALA A 72 45.00 -1.05 -20.60
N VAL A 73 44.67 -2.35 -20.60
CA VAL A 73 44.71 -3.20 -21.81
C VAL A 73 43.69 -2.73 -22.85
N LEU A 74 42.48 -2.35 -22.43
CA LEU A 74 41.47 -1.79 -23.35
C LEU A 74 41.94 -0.48 -23.99
N ILE A 75 42.54 0.42 -23.22
CA ILE A 75 43.09 1.68 -23.73
C ILE A 75 44.27 1.39 -24.68
N ALA A 76 45.17 0.47 -24.30
CA ALA A 76 46.33 0.11 -25.11
C ALA A 76 45.93 -0.49 -26.47
N ASN A 77 44.92 -1.37 -26.49
CA ASN A 77 44.40 -1.95 -27.73
C ASN A 77 43.67 -0.93 -28.62
N ALA A 78 43.23 0.20 -28.05
CA ALA A 78 42.55 1.27 -28.77
C ALA A 78 43.50 2.37 -29.27
N LEU A 79 44.82 2.24 -29.04
CA LEU A 79 45.83 3.16 -29.57
C LEU A 79 46.01 2.94 -31.07
N SER A 80 45.95 4.03 -31.82
CA SER A 80 46.18 4.06 -33.28
C SER A 80 46.92 5.33 -33.65
N SER A 81 47.64 5.33 -34.78
CA SER A 81 48.37 6.50 -35.29
C SER A 81 47.46 7.69 -35.63
N THR A 82 46.14 7.49 -35.73
CA THR A 82 45.14 8.52 -36.07
C THR A 82 44.16 8.80 -34.93
N ILE A 83 44.58 8.63 -33.66
CA ILE A 83 43.70 8.87 -32.51
C ILE A 83 43.35 10.36 -32.38
N THR A 84 42.06 10.65 -32.17
CA THR A 84 41.59 12.04 -31.99
C THR A 84 41.88 12.55 -30.58
N LEU A 85 42.00 13.87 -30.45
CA LEU A 85 42.23 14.51 -29.14
C LEU A 85 41.09 14.21 -28.14
N TYR A 86 39.84 14.25 -28.62
CA TYR A 86 38.66 13.91 -27.82
C TYR A 86 38.70 12.46 -27.28
N LYS A 87 39.02 11.49 -28.15
CA LYS A 87 39.15 10.08 -27.76
C LYS A 87 40.24 9.89 -26.71
N SER A 88 41.33 10.64 -26.83
CA SER A 88 42.47 10.56 -25.90
C SER A 88 42.13 11.14 -24.52
N PHE A 89 41.34 12.21 -24.43
CA PHE A 89 40.82 12.73 -23.15
C PHE A 89 39.80 11.80 -22.50
N LEU A 90 38.94 11.14 -23.28
CA LEU A 90 38.00 10.14 -22.74
C LEU A 90 38.76 8.94 -22.15
N GLN A 91 39.82 8.47 -22.81
CA GLN A 91 40.66 7.39 -22.29
C GLN A 91 41.43 7.81 -21.04
N LEU A 92 41.89 9.07 -20.97
CA LEU A 92 42.45 9.63 -19.74
C LEU A 92 41.44 9.62 -18.58
N GLY A 93 40.21 10.08 -18.85
CA GLY A 93 39.12 10.08 -17.88
C GLY A 93 38.74 8.67 -17.41
N ALA A 94 38.67 7.71 -18.33
CA ALA A 94 38.43 6.31 -18.02
C ALA A 94 39.52 5.74 -17.10
N GLY A 95 40.78 6.01 -17.41
CA GLY A 95 41.91 5.56 -16.61
C GLY A 95 41.97 6.16 -15.21
N LEU A 96 41.70 7.46 -15.08
CA LEU A 96 41.63 8.13 -13.77
C LEU A 96 40.44 7.65 -12.94
N SER A 97 39.29 7.39 -13.56
CA SER A 97 38.08 6.92 -12.87
C SER A 97 38.27 5.56 -12.21
N VAL A 98 38.82 4.58 -12.93
CA VAL A 98 39.13 3.26 -12.35
C VAL A 98 40.33 3.34 -11.39
N GLY A 99 41.35 4.12 -11.73
CA GLY A 99 42.57 4.22 -10.96
C GLY A 99 42.34 4.82 -9.56
N LEU A 100 41.74 6.00 -9.47
CA LEU A 100 41.52 6.69 -8.20
C LEU A 100 40.47 5.98 -7.33
N SER A 101 39.42 5.44 -7.95
CA SER A 101 38.43 4.62 -7.24
C SER A 101 39.05 3.34 -6.69
N GLY A 102 39.94 2.70 -7.46
CA GLY A 102 40.71 1.54 -7.01
C GLY A 102 41.66 1.89 -5.86
N LEU A 103 42.33 3.05 -5.90
CA LEU A 103 43.15 3.53 -4.80
C LEU A 103 42.34 3.70 -3.51
N ALA A 104 41.17 4.34 -3.60
CA ALA A 104 40.28 4.54 -2.46
C ALA A 104 39.75 3.22 -1.90
N ALA A 105 39.31 2.30 -2.77
CA ALA A 105 38.85 0.97 -2.39
C ALA A 105 39.95 0.17 -1.67
N GLY A 106 41.18 0.19 -2.21
CA GLY A 106 42.33 -0.49 -1.60
C GLY A 106 42.69 0.07 -0.22
N PHE A 107 42.55 1.39 -0.03
CA PHE A 107 42.76 2.04 1.27
C PHE A 107 41.72 1.58 2.30
N ALA A 108 40.44 1.56 1.92
CA ALA A 108 39.34 1.09 2.76
C ALA A 108 39.50 -0.39 3.13
N ILE A 109 39.77 -1.26 2.14
CA ILE A 109 40.02 -2.69 2.34
C ILE A 109 41.20 -2.90 3.29
N GLY A 110 42.29 -2.15 3.12
CA GLY A 110 43.46 -2.25 3.99
C GLY A 110 43.17 -1.96 5.46
N ILE A 111 42.45 -0.87 5.75
CA ILE A 111 42.10 -0.47 7.12
C ILE A 111 41.12 -1.47 7.75
N VAL A 112 40.08 -1.83 7.00
CA VAL A 112 39.04 -2.76 7.46
C VAL A 112 39.61 -4.17 7.63
N GLY A 113 40.47 -4.61 6.71
CA GLY A 113 41.16 -5.90 6.80
C GLY A 113 42.05 -5.97 8.04
N ASP A 114 42.85 -4.93 8.29
CA ASP A 114 43.74 -4.87 9.46
C ASP A 114 42.98 -4.87 10.80
N ALA A 115 41.96 -4.01 10.92
CA ALA A 115 41.13 -3.91 12.13
C ALA A 115 40.20 -5.12 12.30
N GLY A 116 39.55 -5.56 11.23
CA GLY A 116 38.58 -6.64 11.22
C GLY A 116 39.21 -8.01 11.47
N VAL A 117 40.41 -8.27 10.91
CA VAL A 117 41.14 -9.51 11.19
C VAL A 117 41.56 -9.56 12.66
N ARG A 118 42.11 -8.48 13.22
CA ARG A 118 42.44 -8.41 14.65
C ARG A 118 41.21 -8.54 15.55
N GLY A 119 40.11 -7.87 15.20
CA GLY A 119 38.85 -7.97 15.92
C GLY A 119 38.30 -9.41 15.90
N THR A 120 38.38 -10.08 14.75
CA THR A 120 37.97 -11.49 14.61
C THR A 120 38.86 -12.42 15.45
N ALA A 121 40.15 -12.10 15.61
CA ALA A 121 41.06 -12.89 16.43
C ALA A 121 40.65 -12.90 17.91
N GLN A 122 40.11 -11.76 18.38
CA GLN A 122 39.58 -11.61 19.73
C GLN A 122 38.17 -12.19 19.87
N GLN A 123 37.29 -11.91 18.89
CA GLN A 123 35.90 -12.34 18.90
C GLN A 123 35.49 -12.89 17.51
N PRO A 124 35.46 -14.22 17.32
CA PRO A 124 35.20 -14.83 16.02
C PRO A 124 33.85 -14.47 15.37
N ARG A 125 32.85 -14.03 16.16
CA ARG A 125 31.55 -13.57 15.66
C ARG A 125 31.64 -12.31 14.79
N LEU A 126 32.70 -11.52 14.92
CA LEU A 126 32.93 -10.33 14.11
C LEU A 126 33.34 -10.63 12.67
N PHE A 127 33.64 -11.90 12.35
CA PHE A 127 34.02 -12.31 11.01
C PHE A 127 32.98 -11.90 9.95
N VAL A 128 31.70 -12.14 10.20
CA VAL A 128 30.62 -11.80 9.25
C VAL A 128 30.54 -10.29 9.04
N GLY A 129 30.66 -9.50 10.12
CA GLY A 129 30.65 -8.04 10.04
C GLY A 129 31.82 -7.49 9.25
N MET A 130 33.03 -8.05 9.42
CA MET A 130 34.20 -7.69 8.62
C MET A 130 33.95 -7.94 7.11
N ILE A 131 33.41 -9.11 6.75
CA ILE A 131 33.13 -9.45 5.35
C ILE A 131 32.15 -8.46 4.71
N LEU A 132 31.07 -8.11 5.41
CA LEU A 132 30.10 -7.14 4.90
C LEU A 132 30.75 -5.79 4.61
N ILE A 133 31.61 -5.29 5.50
CA ILE A 133 32.30 -4.01 5.30
C ILE A 133 33.29 -4.10 4.12
N LEU A 134 33.99 -5.23 3.96
CA LEU A 134 34.91 -5.43 2.83
C LEU A 134 34.18 -5.44 1.48
N ILE A 135 32.97 -6.01 1.40
CA ILE A 135 32.16 -5.98 0.18
C ILE A 135 31.82 -4.54 -0.20
N PHE A 136 31.35 -3.73 0.76
CA PHE A 136 31.06 -2.31 0.49
C PHE A 136 32.31 -1.50 0.12
N ALA A 137 33.46 -1.82 0.71
CA ALA A 137 34.73 -1.19 0.36
C ALA A 137 35.19 -1.52 -1.06
N GLU A 138 35.00 -2.76 -1.52
CA GLU A 138 35.36 -3.20 -2.88
C GLU A 138 34.45 -2.59 -3.95
N VAL A 139 33.17 -2.40 -3.65
CA VAL A 139 32.18 -1.81 -4.56
C VAL A 139 32.61 -0.42 -5.07
N LEU A 140 33.36 0.35 -4.27
CA LEU A 140 33.93 1.63 -4.70
C LEU A 140 34.83 1.47 -5.94
N GLY A 141 35.64 0.41 -5.99
CA GLY A 141 36.49 0.10 -7.15
C GLY A 141 35.69 -0.35 -8.37
N LEU A 142 34.62 -1.12 -8.14
CA LEU A 142 33.71 -1.56 -9.20
C LEU A 142 33.00 -0.39 -9.90
N TYR A 143 32.58 0.63 -9.16
CA TYR A 143 31.97 1.82 -9.77
C TYR A 143 32.93 2.53 -10.73
N GLY A 144 34.21 2.68 -10.33
CA GLY A 144 35.24 3.24 -11.21
C GLY A 144 35.46 2.41 -12.48
N LEU A 145 35.45 1.07 -12.36
CA LEU A 145 35.55 0.17 -13.51
C LEU A 145 34.36 0.33 -14.47
N ILE A 146 33.13 0.35 -13.97
CA ILE A 146 31.92 0.48 -14.80
C ILE A 146 31.96 1.80 -15.59
N VAL A 147 32.29 2.92 -14.92
CA VAL A 147 32.40 4.22 -15.58
C VAL A 147 33.50 4.19 -16.65
N ALA A 148 34.66 3.61 -16.35
CA ALA A 148 35.76 3.48 -17.31
C ALA A 148 35.37 2.65 -18.55
N LEU A 149 34.60 1.57 -18.37
CA LEU A 149 34.08 0.76 -19.47
C LEU A 149 33.06 1.52 -20.30
N ILE A 150 32.13 2.26 -19.68
CA ILE A 150 31.14 3.09 -20.39
C ILE A 150 31.86 4.14 -21.26
N LEU A 151 32.82 4.86 -20.67
CA LEU A 151 33.63 5.86 -21.38
C LEU A 151 34.40 5.23 -22.55
N SER A 152 34.87 3.99 -22.40
CA SER A 152 35.58 3.25 -23.45
C SER A 152 34.67 2.70 -24.55
N THR A 153 33.43 2.31 -24.22
CA THR A 153 32.45 1.80 -25.21
C THR A 153 31.78 2.90 -26.03
N ASN A 154 31.56 4.09 -25.46
CA ASN A 154 30.99 5.23 -26.18
C ASN A 154 31.92 5.77 -27.28
N VAL A 155 33.23 5.54 -27.14
CA VAL A 155 34.24 5.82 -28.17
C VAL A 155 34.04 4.95 -29.41
N GLY A 156 33.75 3.65 -29.26
CA GLY A 156 33.52 2.75 -30.40
C GLY A 156 32.24 3.03 -31.18
N ARG A 157 31.23 3.64 -30.53
CA ARG A 157 29.99 4.09 -31.19
C ARG A 157 30.17 5.37 -32.01
N ALA A 158 31.08 6.25 -31.60
CA ALA A 158 31.42 7.46 -32.35
C ALA A 158 32.20 7.16 -33.64
N GLU A 159 32.88 6.02 -33.74
CA GLU A 159 33.57 5.58 -34.98
C GLU A 159 32.60 5.02 -36.03
N ALA A 160 31.46 4.47 -35.63
CA ALA A 160 30.44 3.95 -36.55
C ALA A 160 29.58 5.07 -37.18
N ALA A 161 29.54 6.26 -36.55
CA ALA A 161 28.88 7.45 -37.06
C ALA A 161 29.96 8.41 -37.62
N GLY A 162 30.23 8.31 -38.92
CA GLY A 162 31.27 9.09 -39.60
C GLY A 162 31.25 10.59 -39.27
N ALA A 163 32.46 11.16 -39.21
CA ALA A 163 32.75 12.54 -38.83
C ALA A 163 31.82 13.61 -39.46
N SER A 164 30.90 14.11 -38.65
CA SER A 164 30.46 15.51 -38.65
C SER A 164 29.99 15.84 -37.23
N GLY A 165 30.54 16.91 -36.65
CA GLY A 165 30.10 17.40 -35.34
C GLY A 165 28.60 17.70 -35.39
N PRO A 166 27.85 17.51 -34.29
CA PRO A 166 26.41 17.70 -34.33
C PRO A 166 26.12 19.18 -34.55
N ALA A 167 25.42 19.48 -35.64
CA ALA A 167 24.72 20.74 -35.78
C ALA A 167 23.65 20.81 -34.69
N ALA A 168 23.51 21.99 -34.08
CA ALA A 168 22.45 22.27 -33.13
C ALA A 168 21.09 22.04 -33.80
N GLY A 169 20.36 21.01 -33.34
CA GLY A 169 18.98 20.78 -33.74
C GLY A 169 18.70 19.50 -34.52
N GLU A 170 19.24 18.35 -34.13
CA GLU A 170 18.60 17.05 -34.44
C GLU A 170 18.67 16.14 -33.21
N VAL A 171 17.49 15.74 -32.73
CA VAL A 171 17.29 14.83 -31.60
C VAL A 171 17.56 13.42 -32.10
N TRP A 172 18.77 12.91 -31.85
CA TRP A 172 19.15 11.54 -32.20
C TRP A 172 18.64 10.58 -31.14
N SER A 173 17.65 9.78 -31.54
CA SER A 173 17.11 8.65 -30.78
C SER A 173 18.18 7.59 -30.56
N LEU A 174 18.65 7.49 -29.31
CA LEU A 174 19.41 6.35 -28.83
C LEU A 174 18.57 5.08 -29.05
N ARG A 175 18.99 4.19 -29.95
CA ARG A 175 18.64 2.76 -29.79
C ARG A 175 19.29 2.30 -28.50
N ALA A 176 18.48 2.26 -27.44
CA ALA A 176 18.81 1.70 -26.16
C ALA A 176 19.47 0.32 -26.35
N PRO A 177 20.40 -0.09 -25.46
CA PRO A 177 20.67 -1.53 -25.31
C PRO A 177 19.31 -2.21 -25.19
N THR A 178 19.09 -3.34 -25.87
CA THR A 178 17.86 -4.12 -25.68
C THR A 178 17.78 -4.44 -24.20
N MET A 179 17.01 -3.63 -23.48
CA MET A 179 16.73 -3.78 -22.08
C MET A 179 16.19 -5.20 -21.92
N PRO A 180 16.62 -5.98 -20.91
CA PRO A 180 16.02 -7.29 -20.67
C PRO A 180 14.52 -7.08 -20.59
N SER A 181 13.76 -7.67 -21.51
CA SER A 181 12.33 -7.36 -21.54
C SER A 181 11.71 -7.83 -20.23
N ASN A 182 10.86 -7.00 -19.60
CA ASN A 182 10.05 -7.38 -18.45
C ASN A 182 9.25 -8.70 -18.67
N LYS A 183 9.11 -9.11 -19.93
CA LYS A 183 8.50 -10.36 -20.42
C LYS A 183 9.15 -11.67 -19.95
N SER A 184 10.29 -11.63 -19.25
CA SER A 184 10.87 -12.87 -18.70
C SER A 184 10.00 -13.49 -17.61
N VAL A 185 9.14 -12.69 -16.96
CA VAL A 185 8.22 -13.11 -15.89
C VAL A 185 6.75 -12.89 -16.28
N SER A 186 6.42 -11.74 -16.85
CA SER A 186 5.07 -11.45 -17.38
C SER A 186 5.12 -10.40 -18.49
N ASP A 187 4.20 -10.51 -19.47
CA ASP A 187 4.00 -9.51 -20.53
C ASP A 187 3.23 -8.26 -20.05
N ALA A 188 2.68 -8.27 -18.83
CA ALA A 188 1.92 -7.15 -18.29
C ALA A 188 2.83 -5.96 -17.94
N PRO A 189 2.41 -4.72 -18.24
CA PRO A 189 3.21 -3.53 -17.98
C PRO A 189 3.41 -3.30 -16.47
N ILE A 190 4.62 -2.89 -16.10
CA ILE A 190 4.97 -2.43 -14.76
C ILE A 190 4.76 -0.93 -14.65
N PHE A 191 3.93 -0.53 -13.70
CA PHE A 191 3.71 0.87 -13.34
C PHE A 191 4.56 1.24 -12.13
N GLN A 192 5.20 2.40 -12.20
CA GLN A 192 5.91 3.01 -11.08
C GLN A 192 5.31 4.39 -10.78
N PHE A 193 4.82 4.56 -9.56
CA PHE A 193 4.34 5.84 -9.04
C PHE A 193 5.47 6.46 -8.21
N THR A 194 5.96 7.61 -8.64
CA THR A 194 7.13 8.29 -8.08
C THR A 194 6.76 9.58 -7.39
N ASN A 195 7.65 10.09 -6.53
CA ASN A 195 7.46 11.36 -5.84
C ASN A 195 6.13 11.39 -5.07
N CYS A 196 5.90 10.37 -4.23
CA CYS A 196 4.72 10.25 -3.39
C CYS A 196 5.10 9.87 -1.95
N ARG A 197 4.11 9.97 -1.05
CA ARG A 197 4.19 9.46 0.32
C ARG A 197 3.20 8.31 0.47
N ILE A 198 3.71 7.10 0.68
CA ILE A 198 2.91 5.86 0.73
C ILE A 198 2.57 5.54 2.18
N LEU A 199 1.30 5.21 2.44
CA LEU A 199 0.88 4.66 3.73
C LEU A 199 1.22 3.17 3.80
N ARG A 200 2.27 2.84 4.56
CA ARG A 200 2.72 1.47 4.80
C ARG A 200 3.20 1.34 6.24
N ASN A 201 2.91 0.22 6.91
CA ASN A 201 3.28 -0.01 8.31
C ASN A 201 2.82 1.13 9.25
N SER A 202 1.61 1.63 9.04
CA SER A 202 1.02 2.73 9.83
C SER A 202 1.81 4.05 9.81
N GLN A 203 2.62 4.29 8.77
CA GLN A 203 3.40 5.51 8.58
C GLN A 203 3.32 5.98 7.12
N LEU A 204 3.31 7.30 6.91
CA LEU A 204 3.54 7.90 5.60
C LEU A 204 5.04 7.95 5.30
N GLN A 205 5.48 7.20 4.30
CA GLN A 205 6.88 7.04 3.94
C GLN A 205 7.14 7.50 2.51
N ARG A 206 8.26 8.17 2.26
CA ARG A 206 8.61 8.65 0.92
C ARG A 206 9.26 7.52 0.12
N GLU A 207 8.44 6.86 -0.68
CA GLU A 207 8.80 5.66 -1.43
C GLU A 207 8.07 5.66 -2.77
N ASP A 208 8.54 4.85 -3.71
CA ASP A 208 7.85 4.63 -4.98
C ASP A 208 6.93 3.41 -4.88
N LEU A 209 5.73 3.50 -5.46
CA LEU A 209 4.80 2.36 -5.52
C LEU A 209 4.97 1.64 -6.86
N TRP A 210 5.16 0.33 -6.80
CA TRP A 210 5.34 -0.51 -7.97
C TRP A 210 4.15 -1.45 -8.13
N VAL A 211 3.60 -1.54 -9.34
CA VAL A 211 2.38 -2.30 -9.60
C VAL A 211 2.48 -3.06 -10.91
N ARG A 212 2.07 -4.33 -10.91
CA ARG A 212 1.88 -5.16 -12.12
C ARG A 212 0.72 -6.13 -11.89
N GLU A 213 -0.08 -6.36 -12.93
CA GLU A 213 -1.23 -7.30 -12.88
C GLU A 213 -2.19 -7.05 -11.72
N GLY A 214 -2.34 -5.77 -11.36
CA GLY A 214 -3.19 -5.37 -10.23
C GLY A 214 -2.68 -5.80 -8.86
N LYS A 215 -1.37 -6.06 -8.72
CA LYS A 215 -0.70 -6.40 -7.47
C LYS A 215 0.40 -5.40 -7.14
N ILE A 216 0.55 -5.09 -5.85
CA ILE A 216 1.68 -4.30 -5.36
C ILE A 216 2.95 -5.15 -5.39
N LEU A 217 3.97 -4.68 -6.09
CA LEU A 217 5.24 -5.39 -6.23
C LEU A 217 6.23 -5.01 -5.13
N ASN A 218 7.06 -5.98 -4.76
CA ASN A 218 8.26 -5.71 -3.98
C ASN A 218 9.38 -5.21 -4.93
N PRO A 219 9.86 -3.96 -4.76
CA PRO A 219 10.90 -3.40 -5.62
C PRO A 219 12.23 -4.15 -5.53
N GLU A 220 12.55 -4.74 -4.37
CA GLU A 220 13.76 -5.56 -4.19
C GLU A 220 13.70 -6.81 -5.08
N LYS A 221 12.61 -7.58 -5.01
CA LYS A 221 12.42 -8.75 -5.88
C LYS A 221 12.38 -8.36 -7.36
N LEU A 222 11.66 -7.28 -7.68
CA LEU A 222 11.58 -6.78 -9.05
C LEU A 222 12.96 -6.44 -9.61
N PHE A 223 13.80 -5.76 -8.83
CA PHE A 223 15.11 -5.29 -9.29
C PHE A 223 16.18 -6.39 -9.27
N PHE A 224 16.26 -7.18 -8.20
CA PHE A 224 17.32 -8.17 -8.01
C PHE A 224 17.02 -9.52 -8.66
N ASP A 225 15.77 -9.99 -8.57
CA ASP A 225 15.39 -11.31 -9.09
C ASP A 225 14.95 -11.22 -10.56
N GLU A 226 14.03 -10.30 -10.86
CA GLU A 226 13.44 -10.18 -12.20
C GLU A 226 14.25 -9.26 -13.13
N LYS A 227 15.11 -8.41 -12.58
CA LYS A 227 15.81 -7.32 -13.30
C LYS A 227 14.85 -6.44 -14.10
N GLY A 228 13.63 -6.28 -13.57
CA GLY A 228 12.56 -5.52 -14.18
C GLY A 228 12.71 -4.02 -13.93
N PHE A 229 12.12 -3.22 -14.82
CA PHE A 229 12.07 -1.76 -14.72
C PHE A 229 10.67 -1.25 -15.04
N ALA A 230 10.38 0.02 -14.75
CA ALA A 230 9.07 0.59 -15.03
C ALA A 230 8.84 0.69 -16.54
N ASP A 231 7.74 0.12 -17.03
CA ASP A 231 7.25 0.38 -18.39
C ASP A 231 6.56 1.74 -18.46
N ILE A 232 5.86 2.11 -17.39
CA ILE A 232 5.11 3.36 -17.26
C ILE A 232 5.47 4.00 -15.93
N GLN A 233 5.91 5.25 -15.97
CA GLN A 233 6.23 6.05 -14.78
C GLN A 233 5.25 7.20 -14.64
N LEU A 234 4.75 7.40 -13.42
CA LEU A 234 3.80 8.45 -13.08
C LEU A 234 4.39 9.29 -11.94
N ASP A 235 4.51 10.61 -12.13
CA ASP A 235 4.89 11.56 -11.08
C ASP A 235 3.64 11.98 -10.30
N CYS A 236 3.61 11.62 -9.01
CA CYS A 236 2.51 11.90 -8.12
C CYS A 236 2.58 13.27 -7.45
N LYS A 237 3.56 14.12 -7.76
CA LYS A 237 3.65 15.52 -7.30
C LYS A 237 3.52 15.67 -5.78
N ASP A 238 4.20 14.80 -5.04
CA ASP A 238 4.22 14.72 -3.58
C ASP A 238 2.86 14.33 -2.94
N SER A 239 1.92 13.78 -3.72
CA SER A 239 0.65 13.24 -3.22
C SER A 239 0.82 12.12 -2.20
N ILE A 240 -0.20 11.94 -1.36
CA ILE A 240 -0.33 10.80 -0.46
C ILE A 240 -0.94 9.64 -1.25
N ILE A 241 -0.32 8.46 -1.15
CA ILE A 241 -0.88 7.21 -1.64
C ILE A 241 -1.34 6.37 -0.45
N ALA A 242 -2.63 6.06 -0.41
CA ALA A 242 -3.26 5.29 0.65
C ALA A 242 -4.01 4.08 0.07
N PRO A 243 -4.20 2.97 0.82
CA PRO A 243 -5.07 1.90 0.37
C PRO A 243 -6.48 2.42 0.10
N GLY A 244 -7.14 1.82 -0.89
CA GLY A 244 -8.51 2.15 -1.25
C GLY A 244 -9.46 1.99 -0.06
N PHE A 245 -10.42 2.91 0.07
CA PHE A 245 -11.37 2.83 1.17
C PHE A 245 -12.32 1.64 1.01
N ILE A 246 -12.74 1.08 2.14
CA ILE A 246 -13.66 -0.03 2.25
C ILE A 246 -14.87 0.39 3.08
N ASP A 247 -16.04 0.45 2.45
CA ASP A 247 -17.28 0.80 3.15
C ASP A 247 -18.11 -0.45 3.47
N VAL A 248 -18.13 -0.83 4.75
CA VAL A 248 -18.80 -2.06 5.21
C VAL A 248 -20.27 -1.84 5.58
N GLN A 249 -20.75 -0.58 5.57
CA GLN A 249 -22.16 -0.28 5.82
C GLN A 249 -22.61 0.89 4.94
N ILE A 250 -23.22 0.55 3.80
CA ILE A 250 -23.83 1.48 2.85
C ILE A 250 -25.15 0.89 2.34
N ASN A 251 -26.25 1.59 2.61
CA ASN A 251 -27.61 1.13 2.33
C ASN A 251 -28.03 1.46 0.89
N GLY A 252 -27.36 2.43 0.29
CA GLY A 252 -27.60 2.85 -1.08
C GLY A 252 -26.85 4.14 -1.44
N GLY A 253 -27.17 4.68 -2.61
CA GLY A 253 -26.67 5.97 -3.07
C GLY A 253 -27.15 6.28 -4.48
N PHE A 254 -27.07 7.54 -4.87
CA PHE A 254 -27.39 8.02 -6.22
C PHE A 254 -28.80 7.61 -6.69
N GLY A 255 -29.77 7.64 -5.78
CA GLY A 255 -31.16 7.26 -6.03
C GLY A 255 -31.44 5.75 -5.92
N VAL A 256 -30.43 4.92 -5.64
CA VAL A 256 -30.57 3.46 -5.49
C VAL A 256 -30.62 3.08 -4.02
N ASP A 257 -31.62 2.29 -3.64
CA ASP A 257 -31.76 1.66 -2.32
C ASP A 257 -31.61 0.14 -2.47
N PHE A 258 -30.67 -0.46 -1.74
CA PHE A 258 -30.39 -1.89 -1.84
C PHE A 258 -31.46 -2.78 -1.18
N SER A 259 -32.38 -2.20 -0.41
CA SER A 259 -33.49 -2.91 0.22
C SER A 259 -34.78 -2.89 -0.64
N LEU A 260 -34.73 -2.31 -1.84
CA LEU A 260 -35.84 -2.33 -2.79
C LEU A 260 -35.66 -3.40 -3.86
N ALA A 261 -36.58 -4.35 -3.90
CA ALA A 261 -36.57 -5.47 -4.83
C ALA A 261 -37.09 -5.09 -6.24
N THR A 262 -36.35 -4.22 -6.92
CA THR A 262 -36.64 -3.81 -8.30
C THR A 262 -36.16 -4.86 -9.31
N ASP A 263 -36.65 -4.78 -10.54
CA ASP A 263 -36.19 -5.67 -11.62
C ASP A 263 -34.80 -5.29 -12.15
N ASP A 264 -34.35 -4.06 -11.85
CA ASP A 264 -33.06 -3.50 -12.26
C ASP A 264 -32.01 -3.45 -11.12
N PHE A 265 -32.20 -4.30 -10.10
CA PHE A 265 -31.39 -4.28 -8.87
C PHE A 265 -29.87 -4.36 -9.14
N LYS A 266 -29.45 -5.23 -10.09
CA LYS A 266 -28.04 -5.37 -10.48
C LYS A 266 -27.45 -4.10 -11.06
N SER A 267 -28.19 -3.40 -11.92
CA SER A 267 -27.73 -2.13 -12.48
C SER A 267 -27.66 -1.05 -11.41
N GLY A 268 -28.58 -1.08 -10.44
CA GLY A 268 -28.51 -0.22 -9.25
C GLY A 268 -27.21 -0.39 -8.46
N ILE A 269 -26.84 -1.63 -8.10
CA ILE A 269 -25.54 -1.91 -7.45
C ILE A 269 -24.39 -1.42 -8.32
N ASN A 270 -24.43 -1.67 -9.63
CA ASN A 270 -23.37 -1.25 -10.54
C ASN A 270 -23.21 0.27 -10.59
N LEU A 271 -24.34 1.00 -10.63
CA LEU A 271 -24.34 2.47 -10.60
C LEU A 271 -23.67 2.99 -9.32
N VAL A 272 -24.07 2.48 -8.15
CA VAL A 272 -23.45 2.87 -6.88
C VAL A 272 -21.96 2.51 -6.88
N SER A 273 -21.60 1.30 -7.31
CA SER A 273 -20.20 0.84 -7.35
C SER A 273 -19.31 1.73 -8.23
N GLN A 274 -19.84 2.32 -9.30
CA GLN A 274 -19.10 3.26 -10.16
C GLN A 274 -18.98 4.64 -9.51
N LYS A 275 -20.07 5.13 -8.94
CA LYS A 275 -20.14 6.49 -8.43
C LYS A 275 -19.38 6.68 -7.12
N ILE A 276 -19.28 5.65 -6.27
CA ILE A 276 -18.51 5.74 -5.02
C ILE A 276 -16.98 5.79 -5.23
N LEU A 277 -16.49 5.47 -6.44
CA LEU A 277 -15.06 5.59 -6.77
C LEU A 277 -14.56 7.03 -6.65
N SER A 278 -15.39 8.04 -6.94
CA SER A 278 -15.02 9.46 -6.78
C SER A 278 -14.85 9.87 -5.32
N HIS A 279 -15.30 9.02 -4.40
CA HIS A 279 -15.20 9.20 -2.95
C HIS A 279 -14.15 8.26 -2.32
N GLY A 280 -13.29 7.67 -3.16
CA GLY A 280 -12.18 6.82 -2.74
C GLY A 280 -12.57 5.40 -2.31
N VAL A 281 -13.85 5.02 -2.44
CA VAL A 281 -14.30 3.66 -2.08
C VAL A 281 -13.99 2.70 -3.20
N THR A 282 -13.07 1.77 -2.96
CA THR A 282 -12.65 0.74 -3.94
C THR A 282 -13.35 -0.60 -3.72
N SER A 283 -13.92 -0.81 -2.53
CA SER A 283 -14.66 -2.01 -2.17
C SER A 283 -15.75 -1.67 -1.16
N PHE A 284 -16.88 -2.36 -1.20
CA PHE A 284 -17.98 -2.11 -0.27
C PHE A 284 -18.84 -3.35 -0.01
N CYS A 285 -19.64 -3.27 1.05
CA CYS A 285 -20.70 -4.21 1.38
C CYS A 285 -22.06 -3.55 1.19
N PRO A 286 -22.85 -3.90 0.16
CA PRO A 286 -24.23 -3.42 0.06
C PRO A 286 -25.02 -3.89 1.27
N THR A 287 -25.61 -2.93 2.00
CA THR A 287 -26.37 -3.20 3.21
C THR A 287 -27.86 -3.29 2.90
N LEU A 288 -28.49 -4.36 3.35
CA LEU A 288 -29.95 -4.51 3.32
C LEU A 288 -30.47 -4.33 4.74
N VAL A 289 -31.36 -3.36 4.92
CA VAL A 289 -32.04 -3.14 6.20
C VAL A 289 -33.24 -4.08 6.35
N THR A 290 -33.77 -4.20 7.57
CA THR A 290 -35.00 -4.94 7.91
C THR A 290 -36.06 -4.83 6.81
N SER A 291 -36.30 -5.95 6.14
CA SER A 291 -37.24 -6.07 5.03
C SER A 291 -38.10 -7.33 5.18
N PRO A 292 -39.22 -7.46 4.45
CA PRO A 292 -39.96 -8.72 4.38
C PRO A 292 -39.06 -9.84 3.82
N PRO A 293 -39.23 -11.11 4.25
CA PRO A 293 -38.46 -12.24 3.70
C PRO A 293 -38.44 -12.27 2.16
N SER A 294 -39.57 -11.98 1.51
CA SER A 294 -39.67 -11.96 0.05
C SER A 294 -38.67 -11.02 -0.64
N VAL A 295 -38.27 -9.92 0.02
CA VAL A 295 -37.25 -9.00 -0.48
C VAL A 295 -35.88 -9.65 -0.42
N TYR A 296 -35.49 -10.22 0.72
CA TYR A 296 -34.20 -10.91 0.84
C TYR A 296 -34.07 -12.05 -0.16
N HIS A 297 -35.12 -12.89 -0.28
CA HIS A 297 -35.16 -14.00 -1.24
C HIS A 297 -35.08 -13.55 -2.71
N LYS A 298 -35.53 -12.33 -3.05
CA LYS A 298 -35.39 -11.75 -4.40
C LYS A 298 -34.03 -11.08 -4.61
N VAL A 299 -33.49 -10.42 -3.59
CA VAL A 299 -32.34 -9.50 -3.72
C VAL A 299 -31.01 -10.21 -3.46
N VAL A 300 -30.89 -10.98 -2.37
CA VAL A 300 -29.64 -11.63 -1.95
C VAL A 300 -29.03 -12.50 -3.06
N PRO A 301 -29.80 -13.34 -3.80
CA PRO A 301 -29.24 -14.13 -4.90
C PRO A 301 -28.71 -13.30 -6.08
N GLN A 302 -29.09 -12.03 -6.19
CA GLN A 302 -28.62 -11.14 -7.26
C GLN A 302 -27.30 -10.44 -6.92
N ILE A 303 -26.86 -10.48 -5.66
CA ILE A 303 -25.61 -9.87 -5.20
C ILE A 303 -24.45 -10.81 -5.56
N SER A 304 -23.69 -10.44 -6.58
CA SER A 304 -22.49 -11.16 -6.98
C SER A 304 -21.25 -10.55 -6.32
N VAL A 305 -20.62 -11.32 -5.42
CA VAL A 305 -19.29 -11.00 -4.88
C VAL A 305 -18.30 -10.93 -6.03
N ARG A 306 -17.57 -9.82 -6.13
CA ARG A 306 -16.63 -9.57 -7.24
C ARG A 306 -15.55 -8.60 -6.82
N ASN A 307 -14.36 -8.76 -7.40
CA ASN A 307 -13.33 -7.75 -7.31
C ASN A 307 -13.75 -6.48 -8.06
N GLY A 308 -13.20 -5.34 -7.65
CA GLY A 308 -13.37 -4.10 -8.38
C GLY A 308 -12.60 -4.13 -9.70
N GLY A 309 -12.84 -3.12 -10.53
CA GLY A 309 -12.06 -2.89 -11.75
C GLY A 309 -12.61 -1.71 -12.54
N ALA A 310 -12.41 -1.73 -13.86
CA ALA A 310 -12.85 -0.66 -14.77
C ALA A 310 -14.36 -0.33 -14.70
N HIS A 311 -15.18 -1.23 -14.15
CA HIS A 311 -16.63 -1.09 -14.09
C HIS A 311 -17.17 -0.67 -12.72
N GLY A 312 -16.31 -0.44 -11.72
CA GLY A 312 -16.72 -0.01 -10.38
C GLY A 312 -15.93 -0.63 -9.24
N ALA A 313 -16.24 -0.19 -8.03
CA ALA A 313 -15.76 -0.76 -6.77
C ALA A 313 -16.16 -2.24 -6.63
N GLY A 314 -15.32 -2.99 -5.93
CA GLY A 314 -15.56 -4.40 -5.60
C GLY A 314 -16.73 -4.57 -4.64
N VAL A 315 -17.49 -5.65 -4.83
CA VAL A 315 -18.55 -6.05 -3.91
C VAL A 315 -18.00 -7.19 -3.06
N LEU A 316 -17.72 -6.92 -1.79
CA LEU A 316 -17.10 -7.90 -0.88
C LEU A 316 -18.11 -8.96 -0.40
N GLY A 317 -19.39 -8.63 -0.49
CA GLY A 317 -20.54 -9.39 -0.04
C GLY A 317 -21.51 -8.50 0.73
N ALA A 318 -22.71 -8.98 1.03
CA ALA A 318 -23.75 -8.17 1.61
C ALA A 318 -23.64 -8.06 3.14
N HIS A 319 -24.13 -6.94 3.66
CA HIS A 319 -24.38 -6.73 5.08
C HIS A 319 -25.90 -6.78 5.31
N LEU A 320 -26.38 -7.67 6.18
CA LEU A 320 -27.79 -7.75 6.56
C LEU A 320 -27.98 -7.04 7.90
N GLU A 321 -28.63 -5.88 7.88
CA GLU A 321 -28.91 -5.07 9.07
C GLU A 321 -30.34 -5.30 9.56
N GLY A 322 -30.52 -6.28 10.46
CA GLY A 322 -31.84 -6.82 10.81
C GLY A 322 -32.40 -7.80 9.77
N PRO A 323 -33.53 -8.48 10.05
CA PRO A 323 -34.63 -8.00 10.91
C PRO A 323 -34.63 -8.50 12.36
N PHE A 324 -33.58 -9.19 12.79
CA PHE A 324 -33.43 -9.71 14.16
C PHE A 324 -32.86 -8.66 15.11
N ILE A 325 -33.57 -7.54 15.23
CA ILE A 325 -33.17 -6.38 16.03
C ILE A 325 -34.26 -5.97 17.03
N SER A 326 -33.88 -5.23 18.06
CA SER A 326 -34.80 -4.80 19.12
C SER A 326 -35.88 -3.88 18.59
N ARG A 327 -37.13 -4.15 18.99
CA ARG A 327 -38.26 -3.27 18.70
C ARG A 327 -38.08 -1.87 19.29
N GLU A 328 -37.53 -1.78 20.50
CA GLU A 328 -37.31 -0.51 21.21
C GLU A 328 -36.23 0.35 20.56
N LYS A 329 -35.30 -0.29 19.83
CA LYS A 329 -34.20 0.38 19.13
C LYS A 329 -34.27 0.17 17.62
N LYS A 330 -35.47 0.02 17.06
CA LYS A 330 -35.67 -0.19 15.63
C LYS A 330 -35.19 0.97 14.75
N GLY A 331 -35.14 2.20 15.27
CA GLY A 331 -34.82 3.38 14.45
C GLY A 331 -35.74 3.49 13.22
N ALA A 332 -35.14 3.61 12.05
CA ALA A 332 -35.82 3.68 10.75
C ALA A 332 -36.36 2.33 10.24
N HIS A 333 -36.07 1.21 10.92
CA HIS A 333 -36.48 -0.12 10.47
C HIS A 333 -38.00 -0.33 10.61
N PRO A 334 -38.66 -0.96 9.61
CA PRO A 334 -40.10 -1.20 9.64
C PRO A 334 -40.47 -2.26 10.70
N GLU A 335 -41.24 -1.84 11.70
CA GLU A 335 -41.56 -2.67 12.88
C GLU A 335 -42.28 -3.98 12.52
N HIS A 336 -43.18 -3.94 11.52
CA HIS A 336 -43.93 -5.12 11.06
C HIS A 336 -43.05 -6.18 10.36
N CYS A 337 -41.83 -5.81 9.96
CA CYS A 337 -40.86 -6.72 9.36
C CYS A 337 -39.93 -7.35 10.39
N LEU A 338 -39.91 -6.88 11.64
CA LEU A 338 -39.05 -7.44 12.69
C LEU A 338 -39.36 -8.94 12.91
N ARG A 339 -38.31 -9.70 13.24
CA ARG A 339 -38.36 -11.14 13.48
C ARG A 339 -37.61 -11.52 14.76
N THR A 340 -37.85 -12.74 15.23
CA THR A 340 -37.20 -13.31 16.42
C THR A 340 -36.62 -14.68 16.07
N PHE A 341 -35.84 -15.26 16.98
CA PHE A 341 -35.21 -16.57 16.87
C PHE A 341 -35.98 -17.69 17.60
N GLU A 342 -37.22 -17.44 18.01
CA GLU A 342 -37.91 -18.29 18.99
C GLU A 342 -38.26 -19.69 18.46
N SER A 343 -38.50 -19.86 17.16
CA SER A 343 -39.01 -21.11 16.60
C SER A 343 -37.89 -22.10 16.26
N GLY A 344 -36.72 -21.61 15.85
CA GLY A 344 -35.66 -22.43 15.28
C GLY A 344 -34.26 -21.83 15.30
N ALA A 345 -34.05 -20.69 15.97
CA ALA A 345 -32.78 -19.96 16.01
C ALA A 345 -32.19 -19.74 14.62
N PHE A 346 -31.14 -20.49 14.27
CA PHE A 346 -30.49 -20.37 12.96
C PHE A 346 -31.44 -20.73 11.80
N GLN A 347 -32.41 -21.62 12.01
CA GLN A 347 -33.41 -21.93 10.98
C GLN A 347 -34.36 -20.76 10.70
N ASP A 348 -34.69 -19.94 11.72
CA ASP A 348 -35.50 -18.74 11.52
C ASP A 348 -34.73 -17.70 10.68
N LEU A 349 -33.41 -17.62 10.91
CA LEU A 349 -32.51 -16.79 10.12
C LEU A 349 -32.47 -17.24 8.65
N LEU A 350 -32.28 -18.53 8.39
CA LEU A 350 -32.28 -19.08 7.03
C LEU A 350 -33.63 -18.93 6.33
N ALA A 351 -34.74 -19.15 7.04
CA ALA A 351 -36.08 -18.94 6.49
C ALA A 351 -36.31 -17.47 6.08
N THR A 352 -35.72 -16.53 6.82
CA THR A 352 -35.84 -15.10 6.59
C THR A 352 -34.98 -14.61 5.42
N TYR A 353 -33.68 -14.93 5.43
CA TYR A 353 -32.73 -14.41 4.45
C TYR A 353 -32.55 -15.30 3.21
N GLY A 354 -32.81 -16.60 3.32
CA GLY A 354 -32.46 -17.57 2.29
C GLY A 354 -30.99 -17.98 2.35
N ALA A 355 -30.37 -18.15 1.17
CA ALA A 355 -28.97 -18.54 1.05
C ALA A 355 -28.03 -17.44 1.58
N LEU A 356 -26.95 -17.85 2.24
CA LEU A 356 -26.02 -16.93 2.91
C LEU A 356 -24.64 -16.81 2.23
N ASP A 357 -24.45 -17.40 1.04
CA ASP A 357 -23.13 -17.54 0.41
C ASP A 357 -22.42 -16.20 0.16
N CYS A 358 -23.19 -15.16 -0.20
CA CYS A 358 -22.69 -13.81 -0.46
C CYS A 358 -22.71 -12.90 0.78
N ILE A 359 -23.13 -13.39 1.95
CA ILE A 359 -23.25 -12.59 3.16
C ILE A 359 -21.89 -12.50 3.86
N ARG A 360 -21.56 -11.31 4.37
CA ARG A 360 -20.31 -11.07 5.12
C ARG A 360 -20.55 -10.50 6.49
N ILE A 361 -21.63 -9.73 6.68
CA ILE A 361 -21.96 -9.13 7.97
C ILE A 361 -23.45 -9.36 8.24
N VAL A 362 -23.76 -9.72 9.49
CA VAL A 362 -25.15 -9.71 9.99
C VAL A 362 -25.19 -8.89 11.26
N THR A 363 -26.00 -7.82 11.27
CA THR A 363 -26.33 -7.08 12.48
C THR A 363 -27.55 -7.68 13.16
N LEU A 364 -27.43 -7.98 14.45
CA LEU A 364 -28.52 -8.49 15.28
C LEU A 364 -28.46 -7.91 16.71
N ALA A 365 -29.57 -8.03 17.42
CA ALA A 365 -29.69 -7.64 18.82
C ALA A 365 -29.35 -8.82 19.75
N PRO A 366 -28.26 -8.76 20.54
CA PRO A 366 -27.78 -9.91 21.32
C PRO A 366 -28.69 -10.30 22.48
N GLU A 367 -29.55 -9.40 22.98
CA GLU A 367 -30.51 -9.71 24.04
C GLU A 367 -31.64 -10.65 23.59
N MET A 368 -31.79 -10.91 22.29
CA MET A 368 -32.79 -11.83 21.79
C MET A 368 -32.53 -13.25 22.28
N LYS A 369 -33.60 -13.94 22.67
CA LYS A 369 -33.51 -15.35 23.07
C LYS A 369 -32.89 -16.18 21.93
N ARG A 370 -31.94 -17.06 22.27
CA ARG A 370 -31.20 -17.93 21.32
C ARG A 370 -30.27 -17.20 20.33
N SER A 371 -30.00 -15.90 20.53
CA SER A 371 -29.02 -15.15 19.73
C SER A 371 -27.64 -15.81 19.73
N GLY A 372 -27.18 -16.33 20.88
CA GLY A 372 -25.89 -17.02 21.01
C GLY A 372 -25.72 -18.21 20.05
N GLU A 373 -26.75 -19.05 19.89
CA GLU A 373 -26.75 -20.17 18.92
C GLU A 373 -26.57 -19.65 17.49
N VAL A 374 -27.22 -18.54 17.16
CA VAL A 374 -27.16 -17.92 15.83
C VAL A 374 -25.79 -17.29 15.58
N ILE A 375 -25.24 -16.59 16.57
CA ILE A 375 -23.92 -15.96 16.51
C ILE A 375 -22.87 -17.05 16.21
N GLU A 376 -22.86 -18.14 16.98
CA GLU A 376 -21.91 -19.24 16.76
C GLU A 376 -22.00 -19.83 15.36
N GLU A 377 -23.21 -20.08 14.86
CA GLU A 377 -23.41 -20.66 13.53
C GLU A 377 -22.99 -19.71 12.40
N LEU A 378 -23.24 -18.41 12.53
CA LEU A 378 -22.74 -17.40 11.59
C LEU A 378 -21.21 -17.31 11.61
N THR A 379 -20.61 -17.25 12.80
CA THR A 379 -19.15 -17.18 12.96
C THR A 379 -18.46 -18.43 12.40
N LYS A 380 -19.00 -19.64 12.60
CA LYS A 380 -18.48 -20.89 11.99
C LYS A 380 -18.46 -20.84 10.46
N ARG A 381 -19.33 -20.01 9.85
CA ARG A 381 -19.41 -19.80 8.38
C ARG A 381 -18.52 -18.65 7.90
N GLY A 382 -17.74 -18.03 8.80
CA GLY A 382 -16.92 -16.87 8.46
C GLY A 382 -17.72 -15.58 8.23
N ILE A 383 -18.97 -15.53 8.71
CA ILE A 383 -19.79 -14.32 8.65
C ILE A 383 -19.51 -13.51 9.92
N CYS A 384 -19.15 -12.23 9.75
CA CYS A 384 -18.98 -11.30 10.84
C CYS A 384 -20.34 -11.00 11.48
N VAL A 385 -20.44 -11.17 12.80
CA VAL A 385 -21.64 -10.81 13.54
C VAL A 385 -21.44 -9.47 14.24
N SER A 386 -22.35 -8.57 13.95
CA SER A 386 -22.37 -7.21 14.48
C SER A 386 -23.51 -7.03 15.48
N LEU A 387 -23.23 -6.28 16.56
CA LEU A 387 -24.21 -5.94 17.58
C LEU A 387 -24.76 -4.55 17.30
N GLY A 388 -26.07 -4.42 17.14
CA GLY A 388 -26.70 -3.14 16.82
C GLY A 388 -28.21 -3.19 17.02
N HIS A 389 -28.84 -2.02 17.04
CA HIS A 389 -30.30 -1.90 17.22
C HIS A 389 -30.80 -2.69 18.43
N SER A 390 -30.18 -2.47 19.59
CA SER A 390 -30.26 -3.38 20.74
C SER A 390 -30.44 -2.65 22.05
N VAL A 391 -31.18 -3.27 22.97
CA VAL A 391 -31.29 -2.86 24.38
C VAL A 391 -30.41 -3.69 25.32
N ALA A 392 -29.39 -4.37 24.79
CA ALA A 392 -28.54 -5.24 25.59
C ALA A 392 -27.70 -4.46 26.61
N ASN A 393 -27.61 -5.03 27.81
CA ASN A 393 -26.62 -4.63 28.81
C ASN A 393 -25.22 -5.12 28.44
N LEU A 394 -24.21 -4.66 29.18
CA LEU A 394 -22.82 -5.07 28.95
C LEU A 394 -22.65 -6.61 29.06
N SER A 395 -23.29 -7.27 30.02
CA SER A 395 -23.12 -8.72 30.22
C SER A 395 -23.60 -9.53 29.01
N GLN A 396 -24.74 -9.15 28.42
CA GLN A 396 -25.28 -9.78 27.21
C GLN A 396 -24.39 -9.49 25.99
N ALA A 397 -23.85 -8.27 25.90
CA ALA A 397 -22.93 -7.91 24.83
C ALA A 397 -21.61 -8.70 24.93
N GLU A 398 -21.08 -8.89 26.14
CA GLU A 398 -19.89 -9.72 26.42
C GLU A 398 -20.14 -11.19 26.09
N GLU A 399 -21.30 -11.73 26.46
CA GLU A 399 -21.73 -13.08 26.08
C GLU A 399 -21.76 -13.22 24.55
N ALA A 400 -22.38 -12.28 23.83
CA ALA A 400 -22.39 -12.30 22.37
C ALA A 400 -20.96 -12.32 21.76
N VAL A 401 -20.01 -11.59 22.34
CA VAL A 401 -18.60 -11.63 21.92
C VAL A 401 -17.95 -12.99 22.25
N GLN A 402 -18.30 -13.63 23.37
CA GLN A 402 -17.83 -14.99 23.67
C GLN A 402 -18.32 -15.99 22.62
N HIS A 403 -19.58 -15.86 22.19
CA HIS A 403 -20.18 -16.68 21.13
C HIS A 403 -19.61 -16.38 19.72
N GLY A 404 -18.92 -15.25 19.52
CA GLY A 404 -18.16 -14.97 18.29
C GLY A 404 -18.42 -13.62 17.63
N ALA A 405 -19.26 -12.75 18.21
CA ALA A 405 -19.47 -11.40 17.68
C ALA A 405 -18.18 -10.57 17.75
N THR A 406 -17.92 -9.79 16.69
CA THR A 406 -16.68 -9.01 16.54
C THR A 406 -16.91 -7.58 16.07
N PHE A 407 -18.15 -7.15 15.87
CA PHE A 407 -18.48 -5.81 15.39
C PHE A 407 -19.61 -5.16 16.18
N ILE A 408 -19.62 -3.83 16.19
CA ILE A 408 -20.72 -3.01 16.71
C ILE A 408 -21.16 -2.10 15.57
N THR A 409 -22.45 -2.14 15.22
CA THR A 409 -23.01 -1.33 14.13
C THR A 409 -23.18 0.10 14.61
N HIS A 410 -22.73 1.07 13.77
CA HIS A 410 -22.85 2.53 13.96
C HIS A 410 -22.91 3.00 15.44
N LEU A 411 -21.85 2.73 16.19
CA LEU A 411 -21.75 2.95 17.64
C LEU A 411 -22.39 4.28 18.09
N PHE A 412 -23.11 4.21 19.22
CA PHE A 412 -24.03 5.21 19.81
C PHE A 412 -25.44 5.25 19.21
N ASN A 413 -25.61 4.91 17.93
CA ASN A 413 -26.91 4.96 17.27
C ASN A 413 -27.74 3.69 17.59
N ALA A 414 -29.05 3.87 17.79
CA ALA A 414 -29.97 2.75 18.04
C ALA A 414 -29.50 1.75 19.12
N MET A 415 -28.90 2.23 20.21
CA MET A 415 -28.50 1.41 21.36
C MET A 415 -28.86 2.09 22.68
N LEU A 416 -28.69 1.40 23.81
CA LEU A 416 -28.81 2.06 25.12
C LEU A 416 -27.76 3.17 25.27
N PRO A 417 -28.10 4.33 25.85
CA PRO A 417 -27.12 5.34 26.20
C PRO A 417 -26.11 4.78 27.21
N PHE A 418 -24.88 5.27 27.15
CA PHE A 418 -23.87 4.94 28.14
C PHE A 418 -24.32 5.36 29.56
N HIS A 419 -24.28 4.44 30.51
CA HIS A 419 -24.53 4.70 31.92
C HIS A 419 -23.42 4.09 32.79
N HIS A 420 -22.95 4.81 33.81
CA HIS A 420 -21.77 4.41 34.59
C HIS A 420 -21.91 3.06 35.32
N ARG A 421 -23.13 2.64 35.70
CA ARG A 421 -23.39 1.32 36.31
C ARG A 421 -23.48 0.17 35.31
N ASP A 422 -23.88 0.49 34.09
CA ASP A 422 -24.05 -0.47 33.01
C ASP A 422 -23.87 0.29 31.69
N PRO A 423 -22.68 0.19 31.09
CA PRO A 423 -22.36 0.94 29.88
C PRO A 423 -23.01 0.34 28.62
N GLY A 424 -23.76 -0.76 28.74
CA GLY A 424 -24.37 -1.45 27.60
C GLY A 424 -23.34 -1.93 26.59
N ILE A 425 -23.74 -1.99 25.32
CA ILE A 425 -22.84 -2.36 24.19
C ILE A 425 -21.63 -1.43 24.09
N VAL A 426 -21.76 -0.14 24.42
CA VAL A 426 -20.65 0.83 24.38
C VAL A 426 -19.50 0.40 25.32
N GLY A 427 -19.80 -0.32 26.40
CA GLY A 427 -18.79 -0.84 27.32
C GLY A 427 -17.85 -1.87 26.71
N LEU A 428 -18.20 -2.50 25.58
CA LEU A 428 -17.32 -3.45 24.90
C LEU A 428 -16.00 -2.82 24.43
N LEU A 429 -15.96 -1.51 24.21
CA LEU A 429 -14.74 -0.80 23.80
C LEU A 429 -13.60 -0.95 24.82
N THR A 430 -13.93 -1.17 26.09
CA THR A 430 -12.97 -1.26 27.20
C THR A 430 -13.25 -2.45 28.11
N SER A 431 -13.95 -3.48 27.63
CA SER A 431 -14.26 -4.65 28.46
C SER A 431 -13.03 -5.56 28.61
N ASP A 432 -12.76 -5.97 29.85
CA ASP A 432 -11.68 -6.93 30.17
C ASP A 432 -12.10 -8.39 29.91
N LYS A 433 -13.36 -8.64 29.51
CA LYS A 433 -13.89 -9.98 29.24
C LYS A 433 -13.88 -10.34 27.76
N ILE A 434 -13.30 -9.50 26.90
CA ILE A 434 -13.07 -9.84 25.51
C ILE A 434 -12.02 -10.96 25.45
N PRO A 435 -12.29 -12.09 24.74
CA PRO A 435 -11.33 -13.19 24.65
C PRO A 435 -9.98 -12.75 24.10
N THR A 436 -8.89 -13.30 24.64
CA THR A 436 -7.53 -13.01 24.17
C THR A 436 -7.39 -13.31 22.68
N GLY A 437 -6.79 -12.38 21.93
CA GLY A 437 -6.62 -12.50 20.48
C GLY A 437 -7.87 -12.13 19.67
N ARG A 438 -8.99 -11.79 20.31
CA ARG A 438 -10.17 -11.24 19.64
C ARG A 438 -10.17 -9.71 19.76
N ARG A 439 -10.45 -9.03 18.65
CA ARG A 439 -10.69 -7.58 18.63
C ARG A 439 -12.15 -7.32 18.31
N VAL A 440 -12.78 -6.42 19.06
CA VAL A 440 -14.10 -5.89 18.72
C VAL A 440 -13.91 -4.60 17.95
N PHE A 441 -14.36 -4.60 16.70
CA PHE A 441 -14.41 -3.40 15.89
C PHE A 441 -15.76 -2.69 16.10
N TYR A 442 -15.85 -1.44 15.70
CA TYR A 442 -17.09 -0.68 15.75
C TYR A 442 -17.20 0.29 14.57
N GLY A 443 -18.36 0.31 13.93
CA GLY A 443 -18.72 1.23 12.87
C GLY A 443 -18.93 2.62 13.44
N MET A 444 -18.42 3.64 12.77
CA MET A 444 -18.57 5.03 13.16
C MET A 444 -18.96 5.90 11.97
N ILE A 445 -20.13 6.55 12.08
CA ILE A 445 -20.61 7.55 11.13
C ILE A 445 -20.01 8.90 11.55
N SER A 446 -19.03 9.36 10.78
CA SER A 446 -18.27 10.59 11.05
C SER A 446 -18.67 11.73 10.12
N ASP A 447 -19.95 12.09 10.11
CA ASP A 447 -20.49 13.18 9.28
C ASP A 447 -20.74 14.50 10.04
N GLY A 448 -20.47 14.50 11.35
CA GLY A 448 -20.70 15.65 12.24
C GLY A 448 -22.16 15.85 12.67
N ILE A 449 -23.07 15.01 12.19
CA ILE A 449 -24.51 15.08 12.44
C ILE A 449 -24.96 13.91 13.32
N HIS A 450 -24.69 12.68 12.87
CA HIS A 450 -25.08 11.46 13.60
C HIS A 450 -24.27 11.30 14.88
N THR A 451 -22.99 11.69 14.84
CA THR A 451 -22.10 11.58 15.99
C THR A 451 -21.49 12.93 16.31
N ASN A 452 -21.75 13.41 17.53
CA ASN A 452 -21.09 14.61 18.03
C ASN A 452 -19.55 14.42 18.05
N PRO A 453 -18.74 15.42 17.67
CA PRO A 453 -17.28 15.34 17.72
C PRO A 453 -16.69 14.88 19.07
N ALA A 454 -17.33 15.23 20.19
CA ALA A 454 -16.91 14.76 21.51
C ALA A 454 -17.10 13.25 21.68
N ALA A 455 -18.21 12.70 21.18
CA ALA A 455 -18.46 11.26 21.21
C ALA A 455 -17.49 10.50 20.28
N LEU A 456 -17.19 11.05 19.09
CA LEU A 456 -16.15 10.53 18.20
C LEU A 456 -14.80 10.41 18.92
N ARG A 457 -14.38 11.46 19.62
CA ARG A 457 -13.14 11.47 20.41
C ARG A 457 -13.14 10.46 21.55
N ILE A 458 -14.26 10.31 22.25
CA ILE A 458 -14.40 9.34 23.34
C ILE A 458 -14.20 7.92 22.80
N ALA A 459 -14.93 7.55 21.75
CA ALA A 459 -14.83 6.23 21.14
C ALA A 459 -13.40 5.97 20.63
N HIS A 460 -12.84 6.90 19.85
CA HIS A 460 -11.48 6.78 19.31
C HIS A 460 -10.42 6.59 20.40
N ARG A 461 -10.48 7.38 21.48
CA ARG A 461 -9.51 7.28 22.58
C ARG A 461 -9.67 6.00 23.39
N ALA A 462 -10.89 5.50 23.52
CA ALA A 462 -11.17 4.26 24.22
C ALA A 462 -10.62 3.05 23.45
N HIS A 463 -10.83 2.99 22.12
CA HIS A 463 -10.43 1.84 21.32
C HIS A 463 -9.99 2.20 19.88
N PRO A 464 -8.82 2.83 19.70
CA PRO A 464 -8.42 3.40 18.40
C PRO A 464 -8.28 2.34 17.28
N LYS A 465 -7.82 1.14 17.63
CA LYS A 465 -7.59 0.03 16.68
C LYS A 465 -8.84 -0.73 16.25
N GLY A 466 -9.99 -0.47 16.89
CA GLY A 466 -11.27 -1.06 16.53
C GLY A 466 -12.14 -0.16 15.66
N MET A 467 -11.69 1.06 15.39
CA MET A 467 -12.50 2.07 14.73
C MET A 467 -12.64 1.83 13.23
N VAL A 468 -13.85 1.54 12.76
CA VAL A 468 -14.16 1.39 11.34
C VAL A 468 -15.05 2.54 10.92
N LEU A 469 -14.57 3.39 10.00
CA LEU A 469 -15.41 4.41 9.40
C LEU A 469 -16.42 3.74 8.47
N VAL A 470 -17.69 4.12 8.62
CA VAL A 470 -18.78 3.70 7.75
C VAL A 470 -19.56 4.93 7.32
N THR A 471 -20.18 4.88 6.15
CA THR A 471 -21.05 6.00 5.74
C THR A 471 -22.44 5.86 6.31
N ASP A 472 -22.97 4.63 6.39
CA ASP A 472 -24.41 4.39 6.55
C ASP A 472 -25.23 5.23 5.53
N ALA A 473 -24.65 5.40 4.35
CA ALA A 473 -25.23 6.23 3.30
C ALA A 473 -26.51 5.59 2.77
N ILE A 474 -27.55 6.40 2.63
CA ILE A 474 -28.82 6.00 2.02
C ILE A 474 -28.88 6.43 0.55
N ALA A 475 -29.94 6.03 -0.14
CA ALA A 475 -30.19 6.35 -1.55
C ALA A 475 -30.11 7.86 -1.89
N GLY A 476 -30.24 8.74 -0.89
CA GLY A 476 -30.07 10.19 -1.04
C GLY A 476 -28.63 10.65 -1.30
N MET A 477 -27.62 9.82 -1.02
CA MET A 477 -26.21 10.20 -1.21
C MET A 477 -25.96 10.57 -2.67
N GLY A 478 -25.36 11.74 -2.91
CA GLY A 478 -25.06 12.24 -4.26
C GLY A 478 -26.26 12.82 -5.02
N LEU A 479 -27.43 12.94 -4.39
CA LEU A 479 -28.55 13.72 -4.92
C LEU A 479 -28.41 15.20 -4.54
N ALA A 480 -29.03 16.09 -5.34
CA ALA A 480 -29.07 17.52 -5.03
C ALA A 480 -29.93 17.80 -3.79
N PRO A 481 -29.69 18.91 -3.06
CA PRO A 481 -30.57 19.33 -1.97
C PRO A 481 -32.05 19.44 -2.42
N GLY A 482 -32.97 19.11 -1.52
CA GLY A 482 -34.41 19.14 -1.77
C GLY A 482 -35.16 17.89 -1.34
N ARG A 483 -36.43 17.79 -1.75
CA ARG A 483 -37.30 16.66 -1.41
C ARG A 483 -37.15 15.54 -2.43
N HIS A 484 -36.89 14.33 -1.92
CA HIS A 484 -36.72 13.12 -2.71
C HIS A 484 -37.60 12.01 -2.17
N THR A 485 -38.15 11.19 -3.05
CA THR A 485 -38.89 9.98 -2.67
C THR A 485 -37.93 8.80 -2.74
N LEU A 486 -37.59 8.22 -1.59
CA LEU A 486 -36.73 7.04 -1.48
C LEU A 486 -37.54 5.88 -0.93
N GLY A 487 -37.81 4.89 -1.78
CA GLY A 487 -38.70 3.78 -1.44
C GLY A 487 -40.11 4.25 -1.08
N GLN A 488 -40.55 3.95 0.14
CA GLN A 488 -41.86 4.35 0.65
C GLN A 488 -41.84 5.67 1.45
N GLN A 489 -40.67 6.27 1.64
CA GLN A 489 -40.49 7.47 2.45
C GLN A 489 -40.10 8.66 1.58
N VAL A 490 -40.65 9.83 1.91
CA VAL A 490 -40.20 11.10 1.35
C VAL A 490 -39.19 11.68 2.32
N ILE A 491 -37.98 11.97 1.86
CA ILE A 491 -36.94 12.62 2.64
C ILE A 491 -36.68 14.03 2.12
N GLU A 492 -36.09 14.87 2.96
CA GLU A 492 -35.61 16.20 2.62
C GLU A 492 -34.11 16.28 2.91
N ILE A 493 -33.33 16.62 1.89
CA ILE A 493 -31.86 16.75 1.95
C ILE A 493 -31.52 18.23 2.05
N ASP A 494 -30.84 18.61 3.13
CA ASP A 494 -30.31 19.96 3.36
C ASP A 494 -28.84 19.89 3.81
N GLY A 495 -27.94 20.16 2.86
CA GLY A 495 -26.51 19.92 3.04
C GLY A 495 -26.21 18.43 3.26
N LEU A 496 -25.61 18.10 4.40
CA LEU A 496 -25.38 16.72 4.84
C LEU A 496 -26.54 16.14 5.67
N ASN A 497 -27.55 16.94 6.02
CA ASN A 497 -28.67 16.47 6.81
C ASN A 497 -29.75 15.84 5.94
N THR A 498 -30.29 14.72 6.41
CA THR A 498 -31.45 14.05 5.81
C THR A 498 -32.54 13.84 6.83
N TYR A 499 -33.70 14.42 6.56
CA TYR A 499 -34.87 14.31 7.44
C TYR A 499 -35.99 13.55 6.77
N ILE A 500 -36.78 12.81 7.55
CA ILE A 500 -38.10 12.36 7.07
C ILE A 500 -38.95 13.61 6.84
N ALA A 501 -39.48 13.77 5.62
CA ALA A 501 -40.16 14.98 5.20
C ALA A 501 -41.32 15.33 6.14
N GLY A 502 -41.35 16.58 6.60
CA GLY A 502 -42.33 17.06 7.58
C GLY A 502 -42.01 16.72 9.05
N THR A 503 -40.83 16.17 9.34
CA THR A 503 -40.37 15.89 10.71
C THR A 503 -38.94 16.41 10.94
N LYS A 504 -38.42 16.30 12.17
CA LYS A 504 -37.00 16.54 12.51
C LYS A 504 -36.22 15.24 12.73
N THR A 505 -36.79 14.10 12.34
CA THR A 505 -36.18 12.79 12.53
C THR A 505 -35.14 12.56 11.45
N LEU A 506 -33.87 12.37 11.84
CA LEU A 506 -32.80 12.01 10.91
C LEU A 506 -33.07 10.63 10.28
N SER A 507 -32.74 10.49 9.01
CA SER A 507 -32.95 9.26 8.25
C SER A 507 -31.70 8.90 7.43
N GLY A 508 -30.83 8.08 8.01
CA GLY A 508 -29.56 7.65 7.43
C GLY A 508 -28.60 8.81 7.13
N SER A 509 -27.44 8.53 6.54
CA SER A 509 -26.48 9.56 6.13
C SER A 509 -26.52 9.80 4.61
N VAL A 510 -26.05 10.97 4.17
CA VAL A 510 -25.67 11.25 2.77
C VAL A 510 -24.19 11.58 2.65
N ALA A 511 -23.42 11.38 3.72
CA ALA A 511 -21.99 11.60 3.74
C ALA A 511 -21.26 10.56 2.91
N THR A 512 -20.18 11.02 2.27
CA THR A 512 -19.28 10.20 1.47
C THR A 512 -18.08 9.78 2.31
N MET A 513 -17.44 8.65 1.97
CA MET A 513 -16.34 8.12 2.77
C MET A 513 -15.17 9.12 2.91
N ASP A 514 -14.79 9.82 1.83
CA ASP A 514 -13.76 10.86 1.88
C ASP A 514 -14.12 12.02 2.83
N THR A 515 -15.42 12.35 2.93
CA THR A 515 -15.93 13.35 3.89
C THR A 515 -15.83 12.80 5.31
N CYS A 516 -16.22 11.54 5.53
CA CYS A 516 -16.11 10.89 6.83
C CYS A 516 -14.66 10.86 7.34
N VAL A 517 -13.69 10.56 6.47
CA VAL A 517 -12.25 10.54 6.77
C VAL A 517 -11.75 11.94 7.17
N ARG A 518 -12.05 12.96 6.36
CA ARG A 518 -11.63 14.34 6.65
C ARG A 518 -12.25 14.88 7.95
N HIS A 519 -13.55 14.65 8.15
CA HIS A 519 -14.21 15.07 9.39
C HIS A 519 -13.70 14.29 10.60
N PHE A 520 -13.39 12.99 10.45
CA PHE A 520 -12.82 12.20 11.54
C PHE A 520 -11.46 12.75 11.99
N LEU A 521 -10.60 13.07 11.02
CA LEU A 521 -9.30 13.71 11.27
C LEU A 521 -9.49 15.05 12.01
N GLU A 522 -10.36 15.91 11.50
CA GLU A 522 -10.64 17.23 12.10
C GLU A 522 -11.21 17.11 13.52
N ALA A 523 -12.24 16.28 13.70
CA ALA A 523 -12.96 16.15 14.96
C ALA A 523 -12.11 15.53 16.08
N THR A 524 -11.19 14.62 15.73
CA THR A 524 -10.39 13.90 16.71
C THR A 524 -8.98 14.43 16.91
N GLY A 525 -8.41 15.10 15.89
CA GLY A 525 -7.00 15.48 15.88
C GLY A 525 -6.06 14.28 15.84
N CYS A 526 -6.52 13.12 15.35
CA CYS A 526 -5.67 11.95 15.14
C CYS A 526 -4.66 12.20 14.01
N THR A 527 -3.77 11.23 13.75
CA THR A 527 -2.85 11.36 12.63
C THR A 527 -3.54 11.06 11.30
N VAL A 528 -2.97 11.53 10.18
CA VAL A 528 -3.48 11.23 8.84
C VAL A 528 -3.52 9.72 8.59
N GLU A 529 -2.48 8.99 9.01
CA GLU A 529 -2.41 7.53 8.92
C GLU A 529 -3.59 6.88 9.63
N THR A 530 -3.88 7.31 10.85
CA THR A 530 -4.98 6.77 11.66
C THR A 530 -6.34 6.98 10.98
N ALA A 531 -6.56 8.16 10.40
CA ALA A 531 -7.80 8.47 9.69
C ALA A 531 -7.97 7.62 8.42
N LEU A 532 -6.88 7.41 7.67
CA LEU A 532 -6.88 6.57 6.47
C LEU A 532 -7.05 5.08 6.82
N GLU A 533 -6.38 4.60 7.86
CA GLU A 533 -6.49 3.21 8.34
C GLU A 533 -7.90 2.88 8.83
N ALA A 534 -8.59 3.83 9.47
CA ALA A 534 -9.97 3.65 9.90
C ALA A 534 -10.96 3.40 8.74
N ALA A 535 -10.64 3.88 7.54
CA ALA A 535 -11.43 3.65 6.33
C ALA A 535 -10.88 2.56 5.40
N SER A 536 -9.73 1.94 5.72
CA SER A 536 -9.07 0.97 4.84
C SER A 536 -8.57 -0.28 5.57
N LEU A 537 -7.54 -0.14 6.41
CA LEU A 537 -6.96 -1.23 7.19
C LEU A 537 -8.02 -1.86 8.11
N HIS A 538 -8.62 -1.08 9.01
CA HIS A 538 -9.55 -1.61 10.02
C HIS A 538 -10.75 -2.38 9.43
N PRO A 539 -11.47 -1.88 8.40
CA PRO A 539 -12.51 -2.69 7.75
C PRO A 539 -11.96 -3.94 7.06
N ALA A 540 -10.72 -3.92 6.53
CA ALA A 540 -10.08 -5.13 6.00
C ALA A 540 -9.76 -6.16 7.10
N GLN A 541 -9.29 -5.72 8.27
CA GLN A 541 -9.04 -6.60 9.42
C GLN A 541 -10.36 -7.20 9.95
N LEU A 542 -11.41 -6.38 10.02
CA LEU A 542 -12.77 -6.80 10.40
C LEU A 542 -13.27 -7.95 9.52
N LEU A 543 -13.04 -7.86 8.21
CA LEU A 543 -13.46 -8.86 7.23
C LEU A 543 -12.45 -10.01 7.03
N GLY A 544 -11.28 -9.96 7.67
CA GLY A 544 -10.22 -10.95 7.50
C GLY A 544 -9.54 -10.93 6.11
N ILE A 545 -9.60 -9.79 5.42
CA ILE A 545 -9.06 -9.62 4.05
C ILE A 545 -7.83 -8.70 3.98
N GLU A 546 -7.23 -8.37 5.13
CA GLU A 546 -6.04 -7.50 5.24
C GLU A 546 -4.84 -7.98 4.40
N HIS A 547 -4.72 -9.29 4.16
CA HIS A 547 -3.70 -9.88 3.31
C HIS A 547 -3.88 -9.59 1.81
N LYS A 548 -5.02 -8.99 1.42
CA LYS A 548 -5.35 -8.64 0.03
C LYS A 548 -5.71 -7.16 -0.13
N LYS A 549 -6.43 -6.56 0.82
CA LYS A 549 -6.96 -5.20 0.73
C LYS A 549 -6.75 -4.45 2.04
N GLY A 550 -6.83 -3.13 2.00
CA GLY A 550 -6.69 -2.28 3.18
C GLY A 550 -5.23 -2.00 3.60
N THR A 551 -4.25 -2.58 2.91
CA THR A 551 -2.84 -2.24 3.02
C THR A 551 -2.21 -2.10 1.63
N LEU A 552 -1.04 -1.47 1.58
CA LEU A 552 -0.20 -1.44 0.39
C LEU A 552 0.94 -2.45 0.50
N ASP A 553 0.76 -3.52 1.28
CA ASP A 553 1.76 -4.57 1.44
C ASP A 553 2.05 -5.27 0.12
N TYR A 554 3.24 -5.84 0.00
CA TYR A 554 3.60 -6.56 -1.22
C TYR A 554 2.64 -7.75 -1.44
N ASP A 555 2.33 -8.03 -2.71
CA ASP A 555 1.36 -9.03 -3.16
C ASP A 555 -0.12 -8.74 -2.82
N SER A 556 -0.42 -7.62 -2.14
CA SER A 556 -1.78 -7.13 -1.97
C SER A 556 -2.36 -6.62 -3.29
N ASP A 557 -3.68 -6.53 -3.37
CA ASP A 557 -4.37 -5.93 -4.52
C ASP A 557 -4.01 -4.45 -4.62
N ALA A 558 -3.72 -4.00 -5.83
CA ALA A 558 -3.36 -2.62 -6.14
C ALA A 558 -4.59 -1.71 -6.21
N ASP A 559 -5.32 -1.64 -5.09
CA ASP A 559 -6.47 -0.80 -4.87
C ASP A 559 -6.05 0.34 -3.96
N PHE A 560 -5.84 1.52 -4.53
CA PHE A 560 -5.27 2.66 -3.82
C PHE A 560 -5.78 4.00 -4.32
N LEU A 561 -5.61 5.01 -3.48
CA LEU A 561 -6.01 6.39 -3.72
C LEU A 561 -4.79 7.26 -3.86
N MET A 562 -4.89 8.25 -4.74
CA MET A 562 -3.99 9.39 -4.76
C MET A 562 -4.73 10.57 -4.13
N LEU A 563 -4.18 11.10 -3.03
CA LEU A 563 -4.78 12.16 -2.23
C LEU A 563 -3.87 13.40 -2.21
N ASP A 564 -4.47 14.57 -2.06
CA ASP A 564 -3.73 15.78 -1.70
C ASP A 564 -3.45 15.85 -0.19
N ASN A 565 -2.74 16.89 0.25
CA ASN A 565 -2.42 17.12 1.68
C ASN A 565 -3.64 17.35 2.57
N SER A 566 -4.78 17.72 1.98
CA SER A 566 -6.06 17.92 2.68
C SER A 566 -6.95 16.67 2.59
N LEU A 567 -6.41 15.56 2.11
CA LEU A 567 -7.09 14.27 1.91
C LEU A 567 -8.25 14.31 0.91
N HIS A 568 -8.25 15.23 -0.05
CA HIS A 568 -9.18 15.14 -1.18
C HIS A 568 -8.68 14.11 -2.20
N VAL A 569 -9.62 13.32 -2.71
CA VAL A 569 -9.36 12.30 -3.73
C VAL A 569 -9.04 12.96 -5.07
N GLN A 570 -7.81 12.75 -5.54
CA GLN A 570 -7.36 13.18 -6.87
C GLN A 570 -7.56 12.06 -7.90
N ALA A 571 -7.30 10.82 -7.51
CA ALA A 571 -7.53 9.65 -8.35
C ALA A 571 -7.78 8.38 -7.52
N THR A 572 -8.50 7.43 -8.11
CA THR A 572 -8.79 6.11 -7.55
C THR A 572 -8.31 5.04 -8.52
N TYR A 573 -7.45 4.15 -8.04
CA TYR A 573 -6.87 3.05 -8.79
C TYR A 573 -7.42 1.73 -8.27
N ILE A 574 -7.78 0.83 -9.17
CA ILE A 574 -8.15 -0.56 -8.87
C ILE A 574 -7.41 -1.45 -9.85
N ALA A 575 -6.73 -2.46 -9.31
CA ALA A 575 -5.90 -3.37 -10.09
C ALA A 575 -4.96 -2.64 -11.08
N ALA A 576 -4.28 -1.57 -10.63
CA ALA A 576 -3.37 -0.73 -11.41
C ALA A 576 -4.02 0.15 -12.50
N SER A 577 -5.31 -0.03 -12.81
CA SER A 577 -6.01 0.81 -13.76
C SER A 577 -6.58 2.03 -13.04
N SER A 578 -6.31 3.22 -13.58
CA SER A 578 -7.02 4.42 -13.12
C SER A 578 -8.51 4.24 -13.44
N THR A 579 -9.34 4.18 -12.40
CA THR A 579 -10.80 4.01 -12.52
C THR A 579 -11.55 5.31 -12.28
N PHE A 580 -10.91 6.30 -11.67
CA PHE A 580 -11.41 7.66 -11.52
C PHE A 580 -10.23 8.65 -11.47
N PHE A 581 -10.42 9.81 -12.12
CA PHE A 581 -9.48 10.94 -12.08
C PHE A 581 -10.28 12.24 -11.94
N LYS A 582 -9.98 13.04 -10.91
CA LYS A 582 -10.51 14.40 -10.80
C LYS A 582 -9.71 15.29 -11.77
N PRO A 583 -10.33 15.90 -12.80
CA PRO A 583 -9.61 16.84 -13.65
C PRO A 583 -9.04 17.97 -12.79
N PRO A 584 -7.84 18.50 -13.09
CA PRO A 584 -7.32 19.65 -12.38
C PRO A 584 -8.33 20.78 -12.46
N GLU A 585 -8.72 21.33 -11.31
CA GLU A 585 -9.53 22.55 -11.27
C GLU A 585 -8.70 23.62 -11.98
N ASN A 586 -9.15 24.05 -13.16
CA ASN A 586 -8.69 25.29 -13.73
C ASN A 586 -9.12 26.37 -12.75
N ASN A 587 -8.16 26.93 -12.01
CA ASN A 587 -8.37 28.19 -11.30
C ASN A 587 -8.70 29.24 -12.37
N ALA A 588 -9.99 29.52 -12.53
CA ALA A 588 -10.57 30.65 -13.26
C ALA A 588 -11.78 31.16 -12.48
#